data_AF-A0A164CRP7-F1
#
_entry.id   AF-A0A164CRP7-F1
#
_cell.length_a   1.000
_cell.length_b   1.000
_cell.length_c   1.000
_cell.angle_alpha   90.00
_cell.angle_beta   90.00
_cell.angle_gamma   90.00
#
_symmetry.space_group_name_H-M   'P 1'
#
loop_
_entity.id
_entity.type
_entity.pdbx_description
1 polymer ?
#
loop_
_entity_poly.entity_id
_entity_poly.type
_entity_poly.pdbx_seq_one_letter_code
_entity_poly.pdbx_strand_id
1 'polypeptide(L)'
;MTHAVATDAATVARRVADVIDPVFAVIDSWRDAAERRLSSDAEPRAASVDPFVHDLVAVELVRAETLITGAGFVAAPGYLVDAPWHLAWWLSGRSPFQAEAARGIRRLDAESDPDAESFRDYTTLEWWRVPERTGSRHLTGPYVDYLCTDDYTVTITTPVRVDDEMVGLVGADVYVARLEQVLLPVLRGAGGTCTIVNASGRIVASSETHRATGALLRLDGLAEALAPLREAEAAGRVTDAARLPGGGTVVPCGDTSLALVVE
;
A
#
# COMPACT_ATOMS: atom_id res chain seq x y z
N MET A 1 37.93 17.03 4.67
CA MET A 1 36.80 17.04 3.71
C MET A 1 36.47 15.59 3.42
N THR A 2 35.42 15.06 4.03
CA THR A 2 34.98 13.68 3.81
C THR A 2 34.19 13.66 2.51
N HIS A 3 34.79 13.18 1.43
CA HIS A 3 34.04 12.88 0.21
C HIS A 3 33.07 11.74 0.58
N ALA A 4 31.79 12.06 0.74
CA ALA A 4 30.76 11.04 0.82
C ALA A 4 30.81 10.26 -0.49
N VAL A 5 31.16 8.97 -0.41
CA VAL A 5 31.07 8.06 -1.54
C VAL A 5 29.59 7.99 -1.91
N ALA A 6 29.24 8.40 -3.13
CA ALA A 6 27.89 8.31 -3.62
C ALA A 6 27.39 6.87 -3.48
N THR A 7 26.27 6.68 -2.78
CA THR A 7 25.65 5.35 -2.65
C THR A 7 25.14 4.93 -4.03
N ASP A 8 25.56 3.76 -4.51
CA ASP A 8 25.08 3.20 -5.77
C ASP A 8 23.56 2.97 -5.77
N ALA A 9 22.91 3.13 -6.92
CA ALA A 9 21.46 3.08 -7.12
C ALA A 9 20.83 1.77 -6.60
N ALA A 10 21.52 0.63 -6.79
CA ALA A 10 21.05 -0.65 -6.27
C ALA A 10 21.02 -0.69 -4.73
N THR A 11 21.95 0.01 -4.06
CA THR A 11 21.95 0.12 -2.60
C THR A 11 20.84 1.05 -2.10
N VAL A 12 20.55 2.12 -2.84
CA VAL A 12 19.42 3.01 -2.53
C VAL A 12 18.09 2.27 -2.70
N ALA A 13 17.88 1.58 -3.82
CA ALA A 13 16.67 0.80 -4.08
C ALA A 13 16.44 -0.29 -3.04
N ARG A 14 17.49 -0.98 -2.59
CA ARG A 14 17.41 -1.95 -1.49
C ARG A 14 17.03 -1.31 -0.16
N ARG A 15 17.56 -0.13 0.18
CA ARG A 15 17.15 0.60 1.39
C ARG A 15 15.69 1.06 1.32
N VAL A 16 15.19 1.38 0.13
CA VAL A 16 13.76 1.66 -0.06
C VAL A 16 12.94 0.39 0.19
N ALA A 17 13.37 -0.76 -0.34
CA ALA A 17 12.74 -2.05 -0.05
C ALA A 17 12.73 -2.36 1.45
N ASP A 18 13.88 -2.21 2.14
CA ASP A 18 14.00 -2.44 3.60
C ASP A 18 13.00 -1.62 4.45
N VAL A 19 12.50 -0.48 3.93
CA VAL A 19 11.47 0.34 4.58
C VAL A 19 10.06 -0.22 4.37
N ILE A 20 9.78 -0.81 3.20
CA ILE A 20 8.45 -1.29 2.80
C ILE A 20 8.24 -2.76 3.16
N ASP A 21 9.26 -3.60 3.04
CA ASP A 21 9.20 -5.05 3.27
C ASP A 21 8.58 -5.43 4.63
N PRO A 22 8.84 -4.72 5.75
CA PRO A 22 8.16 -5.01 7.01
C PRO A 22 6.64 -4.80 6.96
N VAL A 23 6.17 -3.81 6.22
CA VAL A 23 4.72 -3.56 6.04
C VAL A 23 4.10 -4.72 5.26
N PHE A 24 4.78 -5.17 4.21
CA PHE A 24 4.34 -6.29 3.39
C PHE A 24 4.28 -7.59 4.20
N ALA A 25 5.32 -7.89 4.98
CA ALA A 25 5.38 -9.07 5.82
C ALA A 25 4.25 -9.10 6.88
N VAL A 26 3.90 -7.94 7.43
CA VAL A 26 2.78 -7.82 8.38
C VAL A 26 1.44 -8.11 7.68
N ILE A 27 1.19 -7.52 6.51
CA ILE A 27 -0.05 -7.77 5.75
C ILE A 27 -0.16 -9.23 5.32
N ASP A 28 0.96 -9.86 4.94
CA ASP A 28 1.00 -11.29 4.64
C ASP A 28 0.60 -12.15 5.84
N SER A 29 1.09 -11.80 7.03
CA SER A 29 0.71 -12.51 8.26
C SER A 29 -0.79 -12.35 8.57
N TRP A 30 -1.37 -11.19 8.25
CA TRP A 30 -2.80 -10.93 8.37
C TRP A 30 -3.62 -11.72 7.38
N ARG A 31 -3.17 -11.81 6.11
CA ARG A 31 -3.79 -12.66 5.09
C ARG A 31 -3.85 -14.09 5.60
N ASP A 32 -2.70 -14.65 6.00
CA ASP A 32 -2.62 -16.05 6.43
C ASP A 32 -3.53 -16.33 7.63
N ALA A 33 -3.67 -15.37 8.55
CA ALA A 33 -4.59 -15.48 9.69
C ALA A 33 -6.06 -15.41 9.26
N ALA A 34 -6.41 -14.49 8.36
CA ALA A 34 -7.75 -14.35 7.82
C ALA A 34 -8.18 -15.59 7.04
N GLU A 35 -7.32 -16.13 6.16
CA GLU A 35 -7.59 -17.35 5.40
C GLU A 35 -7.85 -18.54 6.33
N ARG A 36 -7.00 -18.74 7.36
CA ARG A 36 -7.22 -19.80 8.36
C ARG A 36 -8.55 -19.64 9.11
N ARG A 37 -8.88 -18.42 9.53
CA ARG A 37 -10.11 -18.14 10.29
C ARG A 37 -11.36 -18.36 9.44
N LEU A 38 -11.33 -17.90 8.19
CA LEU A 38 -12.47 -17.91 7.28
C LEU A 38 -12.69 -19.28 6.63
N SER A 39 -11.64 -20.07 6.37
CA SER A 39 -11.77 -21.44 5.84
C SER A 39 -12.51 -22.40 6.78
N SER A 40 -12.65 -22.04 8.06
CA SER A 40 -13.36 -22.83 9.06
C SER A 40 -14.81 -22.38 9.31
N ASP A 41 -15.24 -21.33 8.62
CA ASP A 41 -16.51 -20.65 8.88
C ASP A 41 -17.46 -20.81 7.70
N ALA A 42 -18.45 -21.69 7.86
CA ALA A 42 -19.41 -21.97 6.80
C ALA A 42 -20.40 -20.82 6.56
N GLU A 43 -20.56 -19.91 7.52
CA GLU A 43 -21.49 -18.78 7.42
C GLU A 43 -20.88 -17.52 8.04
N PRO A 44 -19.86 -16.91 7.41
CA PRO A 44 -19.14 -15.77 7.94
C PRO A 44 -20.06 -14.57 8.17
N ARG A 45 -19.89 -13.94 9.35
CA ARG A 45 -20.69 -12.78 9.78
C ARG A 45 -19.79 -11.63 10.24
N ALA A 46 -20.15 -10.41 9.88
CA ALA A 46 -19.51 -9.18 10.32
C ALA A 46 -19.37 -9.12 11.84
N ALA A 47 -20.41 -9.52 12.57
CA ALA A 47 -20.39 -9.57 14.04
C ALA A 47 -19.25 -10.45 14.62
N SER A 48 -18.79 -11.45 13.87
CA SER A 48 -17.70 -12.34 14.27
C SER A 48 -16.34 -11.97 13.65
N VAL A 49 -16.36 -11.38 12.45
CA VAL A 49 -15.17 -10.94 11.72
C VAL A 49 -14.59 -9.68 12.37
N ASP A 50 -15.44 -8.75 12.80
CA ASP A 50 -14.98 -7.46 13.31
C ASP A 50 -14.06 -7.57 14.54
N PRO A 51 -14.44 -8.31 15.61
CA PRO A 51 -13.54 -8.48 16.77
C PRO A 51 -12.23 -9.18 16.39
N PHE A 52 -12.29 -10.16 15.48
CA PHE A 52 -11.10 -10.86 15.01
C PHE A 52 -10.14 -9.93 14.27
N VAL A 53 -10.66 -9.12 13.34
CA VAL A 53 -9.84 -8.20 12.54
C VAL A 53 -9.28 -7.09 13.43
N HIS A 54 -10.06 -6.57 14.39
CA HIS A 54 -9.56 -5.64 15.40
C HIS A 54 -8.31 -6.20 16.08
N ASP A 55 -8.39 -7.41 16.66
CA ASP A 55 -7.29 -8.02 17.39
C ASP A 55 -6.08 -8.31 16.50
N LEU A 56 -6.34 -8.65 15.23
CA LEU A 56 -5.33 -8.93 14.22
C LEU A 56 -4.46 -7.70 13.91
N VAL A 57 -5.08 -6.53 13.76
CA VAL A 57 -4.38 -5.30 13.34
C VAL A 57 -3.96 -4.40 14.51
N ALA A 58 -4.55 -4.61 15.70
CA ALA A 58 -4.39 -3.68 16.82
C ALA A 58 -2.95 -3.49 17.26
N VAL A 59 -2.17 -4.57 17.30
CA VAL A 59 -0.75 -4.54 17.72
C VAL A 59 0.06 -3.56 16.86
N GLU A 60 -0.17 -3.56 15.55
CA GLU A 60 0.57 -2.68 14.65
C GLU A 60 0.03 -1.24 14.71
N LEU A 61 -1.29 -1.05 14.79
CA LEU A 61 -1.91 0.29 14.83
C LEU A 61 -1.58 1.11 16.10
N VAL A 62 -1.24 0.45 17.22
CA VAL A 62 -0.76 1.14 18.43
C VAL A 62 0.76 1.32 18.47
N ARG A 63 1.52 0.71 17.56
CA ARG A 63 2.98 0.73 17.57
C ARG A 63 3.49 2.15 17.33
N ALA A 64 4.45 2.60 18.13
CA ALA A 64 4.90 4.00 18.10
C ALA A 64 5.49 4.41 16.74
N GLU A 65 6.21 3.49 16.09
CA GLU A 65 7.00 3.76 14.89
C GLU A 65 6.37 3.18 13.63
N THR A 66 5.12 2.68 13.69
CA THR A 66 4.46 2.11 12.50
C THR A 66 4.28 3.13 11.38
N LEU A 67 4.45 2.70 10.14
CA LEU A 67 4.05 3.48 8.96
C LEU A 67 2.53 3.41 8.72
N ILE A 68 1.87 2.41 9.31
CA ILE A 68 0.47 2.08 9.05
C ILE A 68 -0.46 3.00 9.85
N THR A 69 -1.41 3.60 9.15
CA THR A 69 -2.36 4.56 9.71
C THR A 69 -3.78 4.00 9.75
N GLY A 70 -4.08 3.07 8.84
CA GLY A 70 -5.30 2.28 8.81
C GLY A 70 -4.99 0.86 8.39
N ALA A 71 -5.74 -0.12 8.88
CA ALA A 71 -5.61 -1.50 8.45
C ALA A 71 -6.88 -2.29 8.75
N GLY A 72 -7.06 -3.37 8.01
CA GLY A 72 -8.18 -4.27 8.26
C GLY A 72 -8.45 -5.23 7.13
N PHE A 73 -9.71 -5.64 7.06
CA PHE A 73 -10.26 -6.56 6.08
C PHE A 73 -11.46 -5.92 5.38
N VAL A 74 -11.51 -6.05 4.05
CA VAL A 74 -12.62 -5.62 3.21
C VAL A 74 -13.23 -6.87 2.58
N ALA A 75 -14.51 -7.14 2.86
CA ALA A 75 -15.17 -8.34 2.38
C ALA A 75 -15.51 -8.24 0.89
N ALA A 76 -15.47 -9.37 0.18
CA ALA A 76 -16.12 -9.46 -1.13
C ALA A 76 -17.62 -9.19 -0.97
N PRO A 77 -18.24 -8.40 -1.87
CA PRO A 77 -19.67 -8.11 -1.74
C PRO A 77 -20.51 -9.38 -1.63
N GLY A 78 -21.34 -9.46 -0.60
CA GLY A 78 -22.20 -10.61 -0.30
C GLY A 78 -21.52 -11.78 0.40
N TYR A 79 -20.20 -11.71 0.70
CA TYR A 79 -19.50 -12.78 1.41
C TYR A 79 -19.94 -12.91 2.87
N LEU A 80 -20.18 -11.79 3.56
CA LEU A 80 -20.69 -11.79 4.92
C LEU A 80 -22.22 -11.76 4.89
N VAL A 81 -22.86 -12.75 5.52
CA VAL A 81 -24.33 -12.95 5.38
C VAL A 81 -25.17 -11.84 6.00
N ASP A 82 -24.63 -11.13 7.00
CA ASP A 82 -25.27 -10.04 7.73
C ASP A 82 -24.84 -8.65 7.25
N ALA A 83 -23.86 -8.56 6.34
CA ALA A 83 -23.32 -7.31 5.84
C ALA A 83 -22.81 -7.47 4.39
N PRO A 84 -23.68 -7.29 3.37
CA PRO A 84 -23.30 -7.48 1.97
C PRO A 84 -22.20 -6.54 1.49
N TRP A 85 -22.06 -5.36 2.09
CA TRP A 85 -20.97 -4.42 1.86
C TRP A 85 -20.30 -4.12 3.19
N HIS A 86 -19.07 -4.58 3.39
CA HIS A 86 -18.47 -4.54 4.73
C HIS A 86 -16.98 -4.27 4.73
N LEU A 87 -16.60 -3.25 5.49
CA LEU A 87 -15.21 -2.92 5.81
C LEU A 87 -15.00 -3.12 7.32
N ALA A 88 -14.32 -4.19 7.68
CA ALA A 88 -13.76 -4.37 9.00
C ALA A 88 -12.42 -3.60 9.03
N TRP A 89 -12.47 -2.28 9.16
CA TRP A 89 -11.28 -1.40 9.06
C TRP A 89 -11.08 -0.55 10.30
N TRP A 90 -9.84 -0.43 10.76
CA TRP A 90 -9.46 0.32 11.94
C TRP A 90 -8.37 1.32 11.64
N LEU A 91 -8.46 2.47 12.29
CA LEU A 91 -7.57 3.61 12.11
C LEU A 91 -6.81 3.87 13.42
N SER A 92 -5.52 4.14 13.30
CA SER A 92 -4.70 4.58 14.41
C SER A 92 -5.19 5.96 14.89
N GLY A 93 -5.36 6.14 16.21
CA GLY A 93 -5.72 7.42 16.81
C GLY A 93 -4.61 8.48 16.75
N ARG A 94 -3.49 8.18 16.10
CA ARG A 94 -2.31 9.06 15.96
C ARG A 94 -2.26 9.77 14.61
N SER A 95 -3.40 9.96 13.94
CA SER A 95 -3.45 10.76 12.71
C SER A 95 -2.89 12.16 13.00
N PRO A 96 -1.91 12.65 12.22
CA PRO A 96 -1.30 13.97 12.42
C PRO A 96 -2.28 15.12 12.16
N PHE A 97 -3.47 14.82 11.64
CA PHE A 97 -4.51 15.79 11.29
C PHE A 97 -5.70 15.77 12.26
N GLN A 98 -5.68 14.92 13.30
CA GLN A 98 -6.73 14.85 14.30
C GLN A 98 -6.25 15.37 15.66
N ALA A 99 -7.08 16.18 16.31
CA ALA A 99 -6.80 16.70 17.64
C ALA A 99 -6.65 15.57 18.66
N GLU A 100 -5.75 15.79 19.62
CA GLU A 100 -5.13 14.93 20.65
C GLU A 100 -6.04 14.01 21.51
N ALA A 101 -7.34 13.90 21.22
CA ALA A 101 -8.35 13.29 22.09
C ALA A 101 -8.58 11.79 21.90
N ALA A 102 -8.18 11.17 20.77
CA ALA A 102 -8.41 9.74 20.55
C ALA A 102 -7.16 8.92 20.91
N ARG A 103 -6.93 8.67 22.21
CA ARG A 103 -5.97 7.63 22.61
C ARG A 103 -6.56 6.26 22.27
N GLY A 104 -6.01 5.58 21.26
CA GLY A 104 -6.38 4.20 20.91
C GLY A 104 -6.62 4.01 19.43
N ILE A 105 -7.29 2.91 19.09
CA ILE A 105 -7.68 2.55 17.74
C ILE A 105 -9.18 2.84 17.61
N ARG A 106 -9.61 3.39 16.46
CA ARG A 106 -11.04 3.58 16.14
C ARG A 106 -11.42 2.77 14.93
N ARG A 107 -12.67 2.29 14.89
CA ARG A 107 -13.24 1.67 13.68
C ARG A 107 -13.53 2.77 12.65
N LEU A 108 -13.30 2.48 11.37
CA LEU A 108 -13.77 3.30 10.25
C LEU A 108 -15.29 3.16 10.16
N ASP A 109 -15.99 4.28 10.01
CA ASP A 109 -17.42 4.31 9.77
C ASP A 109 -17.66 4.51 8.28
N ALA A 110 -17.76 3.40 7.54
CA ALA A 110 -17.99 3.40 6.09
C ALA A 110 -19.48 3.20 5.80
N GLU A 111 -20.01 3.98 4.86
CA GLU A 111 -21.36 3.78 4.35
C GLU A 111 -21.47 2.42 3.66
N SER A 112 -22.46 1.62 4.09
CA SER A 112 -22.66 0.24 3.64
C SER A 112 -23.99 0.04 2.91
N ASP A 113 -24.89 1.03 2.93
CA ASP A 113 -26.12 1.02 2.15
C ASP A 113 -25.82 1.44 0.70
N PRO A 114 -25.93 0.54 -0.31
CA PRO A 114 -25.66 0.87 -1.70
C PRO A 114 -26.61 1.91 -2.30
N ASP A 115 -27.77 2.15 -1.67
CA ASP A 115 -28.75 3.15 -2.10
C ASP A 115 -28.44 4.56 -1.54
N ALA A 116 -27.49 4.69 -0.62
CA ALA A 116 -27.10 5.98 -0.04
C ALA A 116 -26.21 6.79 -1.00
N GLU A 117 -26.40 8.11 -1.05
CA GLU A 117 -25.56 9.01 -1.88
C GLU A 117 -24.09 9.03 -1.44
N SER A 118 -23.83 8.80 -0.15
CA SER A 118 -22.51 8.66 0.45
C SER A 118 -21.85 7.33 0.15
N PHE A 119 -22.58 6.35 -0.39
CA PHE A 119 -22.03 5.04 -0.71
C PHE A 119 -20.90 5.16 -1.73
N ARG A 120 -19.91 4.29 -1.56
CA ARG A 120 -18.76 4.21 -2.45
C ARG A 120 -18.52 2.75 -2.73
N ASP A 121 -18.78 2.37 -3.98
CA ASP A 121 -18.48 1.03 -4.47
C ASP A 121 -16.95 0.84 -4.52
N TYR A 122 -16.42 0.22 -3.48
CA TYR A 122 -14.98 -0.04 -3.38
C TYR A 122 -14.47 -1.01 -4.44
N THR A 123 -15.34 -1.80 -5.08
CA THR A 123 -14.91 -2.73 -6.13
C THR A 123 -14.38 -2.02 -7.38
N THR A 124 -14.76 -0.76 -7.55
CA THR A 124 -14.28 0.09 -8.65
C THR A 124 -12.89 0.67 -8.41
N LEU A 125 -12.41 0.64 -7.16
CA LEU A 125 -11.16 1.27 -6.75
C LEU A 125 -9.95 0.40 -7.09
N GLU A 126 -8.82 1.03 -7.38
CA GLU A 126 -7.60 0.34 -7.84
C GLU A 126 -7.09 -0.68 -6.82
N TRP A 127 -7.13 -0.33 -5.53
CA TRP A 127 -6.71 -1.21 -4.43
C TRP A 127 -7.60 -2.46 -4.28
N TRP A 128 -8.80 -2.48 -4.88
CA TRP A 128 -9.64 -3.67 -5.01
C TRP A 128 -9.44 -4.39 -6.34
N ARG A 129 -9.72 -3.66 -7.43
CA ARG A 129 -9.83 -4.19 -8.78
C ARG A 129 -8.54 -4.80 -9.31
N VAL A 130 -7.37 -4.32 -8.86
CA VAL A 130 -6.09 -4.88 -9.28
C VAL A 130 -5.84 -6.22 -8.61
N PRO A 131 -5.83 -6.36 -7.26
CA PRO A 131 -5.70 -7.65 -6.60
C PRO A 131 -6.74 -8.69 -7.02
N GLU A 132 -8.00 -8.28 -7.22
CA GLU A 132 -9.06 -9.18 -7.71
C GLU A 132 -8.69 -9.80 -9.06
N ARG A 133 -8.20 -8.98 -9.99
CA ARG A 133 -7.84 -9.42 -11.35
C ARG A 133 -6.53 -10.20 -11.38
N THR A 134 -5.53 -9.80 -10.60
CA THR A 134 -4.18 -10.39 -10.65
C THR A 134 -4.00 -11.54 -9.68
N GLY A 135 -4.89 -11.68 -8.70
CA GLY A 135 -4.75 -12.61 -7.58
C GLY A 135 -3.54 -12.35 -6.69
N SER A 136 -2.91 -11.18 -6.82
CA SER A 136 -1.65 -10.83 -6.16
C SER A 136 -1.82 -9.58 -5.30
N ARG A 137 -0.87 -9.38 -4.37
CA ARG A 137 -0.78 -8.14 -3.62
C ARG A 137 -0.62 -6.95 -4.57
N HIS A 138 -1.06 -5.77 -4.13
CA HIS A 138 -0.92 -4.55 -4.92
C HIS A 138 -0.68 -3.33 -4.03
N LEU A 139 0.17 -2.42 -4.50
CA LEU A 139 0.39 -1.11 -3.90
C LEU A 139 -0.27 -0.04 -4.78
N THR A 140 -1.38 0.52 -4.29
CA THR A 140 -2.10 1.61 -4.94
C THR A 140 -1.64 2.96 -4.40
N GLY A 141 -1.54 3.94 -5.30
CA GLY A 141 -1.26 5.32 -4.94
C GLY A 141 0.17 5.77 -5.22
N PRO A 142 0.50 7.03 -4.87
CA PRO A 142 -0.28 7.89 -4.00
C PRO A 142 -1.61 8.37 -4.61
N TYR A 143 -2.68 8.39 -3.81
CA TYR A 143 -3.99 8.97 -4.16
C TYR A 143 -4.61 9.65 -2.95
N VAL A 144 -5.63 10.50 -3.18
CA VAL A 144 -6.43 11.07 -2.09
C VAL A 144 -7.49 10.05 -1.68
N ASP A 145 -7.40 9.56 -0.46
CA ASP A 145 -8.31 8.56 0.06
C ASP A 145 -9.57 9.21 0.66
N TYR A 146 -10.57 9.42 -0.19
CA TYR A 146 -11.88 9.92 0.21
C TYR A 146 -12.73 8.91 1.02
N LEU A 147 -12.26 7.68 1.25
CA LEU A 147 -12.98 6.69 2.05
C LEU A 147 -12.64 6.75 3.52
N CYS A 148 -11.35 6.90 3.87
CA CYS A 148 -10.93 6.78 5.26
C CYS A 148 -10.39 8.08 5.86
N THR A 149 -9.68 8.89 5.08
CA THR A 149 -8.80 9.94 5.64
C THR A 149 -8.84 11.31 4.97
N ASP A 150 -9.40 11.45 3.77
CA ASP A 150 -9.29 12.63 2.90
C ASP A 150 -7.84 13.09 2.65
N ASP A 151 -6.88 12.18 2.80
CA ASP A 151 -5.45 12.46 2.77
C ASP A 151 -4.73 11.69 1.65
N TYR A 152 -3.52 12.16 1.33
CA TYR A 152 -2.62 11.47 0.41
C TYR A 152 -2.09 10.18 1.04
N THR A 153 -2.52 9.06 0.48
CA THR A 153 -2.30 7.72 1.02
C THR A 153 -1.76 6.79 -0.04
N VAL A 154 -0.95 5.84 0.42
CA VAL A 154 -0.63 4.61 -0.29
C VAL A 154 -1.36 3.48 0.42
N THR A 155 -2.09 2.67 -0.35
CA THR A 155 -2.86 1.54 0.19
C THR A 155 -2.30 0.25 -0.38
N ILE A 156 -1.94 -0.66 0.51
CA ILE A 156 -1.39 -1.97 0.16
C ILE A 156 -2.43 -3.02 0.51
N THR A 157 -2.86 -3.79 -0.47
CA THR A 157 -3.87 -4.84 -0.30
C THR A 157 -3.37 -6.17 -0.79
N THR A 158 -3.85 -7.24 -0.16
CA THR A 158 -3.53 -8.63 -0.50
C THR A 158 -4.82 -9.47 -0.48
N PRO A 159 -5.10 -10.25 -1.56
CA PRO A 159 -6.24 -11.17 -1.61
C PRO A 159 -6.23 -12.16 -0.47
N VAL A 160 -7.38 -12.34 0.16
CA VAL A 160 -7.68 -13.43 1.09
C VAL A 160 -8.51 -14.44 0.32
N ARG A 161 -8.07 -15.71 0.32
CA ARG A 161 -8.77 -16.78 -0.39
C ARG A 161 -9.29 -17.88 0.52
N VAL A 162 -10.44 -18.44 0.16
CA VAL A 162 -11.00 -19.68 0.70
C VAL A 162 -11.41 -20.53 -0.49
N ASP A 163 -10.99 -21.79 -0.51
CA ASP A 163 -11.26 -22.71 -1.63
C ASP A 163 -10.91 -22.13 -3.02
N ASP A 164 -9.75 -21.46 -3.10
CA ASP A 164 -9.24 -20.74 -4.27
C ASP A 164 -10.08 -19.53 -4.75
N GLU A 165 -11.19 -19.19 -4.08
CA GLU A 165 -12.00 -18.01 -4.37
C GLU A 165 -11.60 -16.82 -3.47
N MET A 166 -11.58 -15.61 -4.04
CA MET A 166 -11.30 -14.41 -3.26
C MET A 166 -12.51 -14.03 -2.42
N VAL A 167 -12.36 -14.08 -1.10
CA VAL A 167 -13.42 -13.73 -0.14
C VAL A 167 -13.31 -12.30 0.39
N GLY A 168 -12.22 -11.63 0.06
CA GLY A 168 -11.96 -10.25 0.43
C GLY A 168 -10.49 -9.89 0.30
N LEU A 169 -10.12 -8.76 0.90
CA LEU A 169 -8.76 -8.24 0.96
C LEU A 169 -8.40 -7.94 2.40
N VAL A 170 -7.17 -8.25 2.80
CA VAL A 170 -6.54 -7.56 3.92
C VAL A 170 -5.68 -6.43 3.37
N GLY A 171 -5.52 -5.37 4.14
CA GLY A 171 -4.66 -4.29 3.72
C GLY A 171 -4.29 -3.30 4.81
N ALA A 172 -3.47 -2.35 4.40
CA ALA A 172 -3.03 -1.22 5.21
C ALA A 172 -2.95 0.06 4.38
N ASP A 173 -3.30 1.17 5.03
CA ASP A 173 -3.05 2.52 4.58
C ASP A 173 -1.77 3.05 5.22
N VAL A 174 -0.98 3.74 4.41
CA VAL A 174 0.22 4.46 4.83
C VAL A 174 0.10 5.91 4.36
N TYR A 175 0.17 6.87 5.29
CA TYR A 175 0.25 8.28 4.91
C TYR A 175 1.53 8.55 4.14
N VAL A 176 1.36 9.19 2.98
CA VAL A 176 2.46 9.64 2.14
C VAL A 176 3.42 10.52 2.91
N ALA A 177 2.91 11.44 3.74
CA ALA A 177 3.75 12.32 4.56
C ALA A 177 4.71 11.55 5.48
N ARG A 178 4.25 10.42 6.05
CA ARG A 178 5.09 9.57 6.91
C ARG A 178 6.07 8.75 6.09
N LEU A 179 5.64 8.29 4.92
CA LEU A 179 6.49 7.58 3.98
C LEU A 179 7.64 8.49 3.48
N GLU A 180 7.35 9.74 3.13
CA GLU A 180 8.34 10.74 2.74
C GLU A 180 9.35 11.04 3.86
N GLN A 181 8.90 11.12 5.12
CA GLN A 181 9.79 11.32 6.26
C GLN A 181 10.86 10.23 6.38
N VAL A 182 10.54 8.99 6.00
CA VAL A 182 11.47 7.85 6.06
C VAL A 182 12.27 7.69 4.76
N LEU A 183 11.65 7.90 3.60
CA LEU A 183 12.28 7.69 2.30
C LEU A 183 13.17 8.86 1.85
N LEU A 184 12.82 10.12 2.12
CA LEU A 184 13.61 11.27 1.68
C LEU A 184 15.05 11.28 2.23
N PRO A 185 15.31 10.91 3.50
CA PRO A 185 16.69 10.74 3.98
C PRO A 185 17.49 9.69 3.21
N VAL A 186 16.84 8.59 2.79
CA VAL A 186 17.47 7.53 1.97
C VAL A 186 17.85 8.10 0.60
N LEU A 187 16.94 8.84 -0.05
CA LEU A 187 17.18 9.44 -1.36
C LEU A 187 18.27 10.53 -1.33
N ARG A 188 18.30 11.37 -0.29
CA ARG A 188 19.32 12.42 -0.15
C ARG A 188 20.73 11.88 0.09
N GLY A 189 20.85 10.63 0.52
CA GLY A 189 22.14 9.94 0.66
C GLY A 189 22.68 9.36 -0.65
N ALA A 190 21.90 9.40 -1.74
CA ALA A 190 22.32 9.01 -3.08
C ALA A 190 23.07 10.15 -3.78
N GLY A 191 24.03 9.82 -4.65
CA GLY A 191 24.61 10.81 -5.55
C GLY A 191 23.72 10.96 -6.79
N GLY A 192 23.11 12.11 -7.00
CA GLY A 192 22.27 12.40 -8.17
C GLY A 192 20.79 12.61 -7.84
N THR A 193 19.98 12.79 -8.88
CA THR A 193 18.52 12.97 -8.74
C THR A 193 17.87 11.60 -8.62
N CYS A 194 17.09 11.40 -7.55
CA CYS A 194 16.42 10.14 -7.26
C CYS A 194 14.91 10.36 -7.04
N THR A 195 14.10 9.57 -7.74
CA THR A 195 12.64 9.60 -7.62
C THR A 195 12.10 8.19 -7.48
N ILE A 196 11.31 7.93 -6.44
CA ILE A 196 10.61 6.67 -6.25
C ILE A 196 9.27 6.77 -6.96
N VAL A 197 8.97 5.80 -7.80
CA VAL A 197 7.68 5.68 -8.49
C VAL A 197 7.03 4.34 -8.21
N ASN A 198 5.71 4.29 -8.25
CA ASN A 198 4.97 3.02 -8.30
C ASN A 198 5.03 2.41 -9.71
N ALA A 199 4.48 1.20 -9.88
CA ALA A 199 4.43 0.51 -11.17
C ALA A 199 3.73 1.33 -12.27
N SER A 200 2.80 2.23 -11.94
CA SER A 200 2.14 3.14 -12.88
C SER A 200 2.96 4.40 -13.21
N GLY A 201 4.14 4.58 -12.63
CA GLY A 201 4.98 5.77 -12.83
C GLY A 201 4.56 6.99 -12.01
N ARG A 202 3.67 6.82 -11.03
CA ARG A 202 3.31 7.90 -10.09
C ARG A 202 4.42 8.07 -9.06
N ILE A 203 4.79 9.32 -8.80
CA ILE A 203 5.82 9.69 -7.84
C ILE A 203 5.31 9.41 -6.42
N VAL A 204 6.05 8.59 -5.68
CA VAL A 204 5.82 8.28 -4.27
C VAL A 204 6.65 9.22 -3.37
N ALA A 205 7.91 9.47 -3.76
CA ALA A 205 8.80 10.42 -3.11
C ALA A 205 9.91 10.85 -4.07
N SER A 206 10.44 12.06 -3.91
CA SER A 206 11.49 12.60 -4.79
C SER A 206 12.50 13.45 -4.04
N SER A 207 13.79 13.34 -4.40
CA SER A 207 14.82 14.28 -3.95
C SER A 207 14.68 15.68 -4.57
N GLU A 208 13.94 15.79 -5.68
CA GLU A 208 13.70 17.03 -6.41
C GLU A 208 12.40 17.73 -6.00
N THR A 209 12.48 19.02 -5.71
CA THR A 209 11.35 19.82 -5.23
C THR A 209 10.26 20.07 -6.28
N HIS A 210 10.60 20.03 -7.57
CA HIS A 210 9.65 20.24 -8.67
C HIS A 210 8.85 18.97 -9.04
N ARG A 211 9.22 17.82 -8.48
CA ARG A 211 8.56 16.53 -8.70
C ARG A 211 7.60 16.25 -7.55
N ALA A 212 6.38 16.73 -7.71
CA ALA A 212 5.34 16.59 -6.69
C ALA A 212 4.91 15.12 -6.52
N THR A 213 4.76 14.71 -5.27
CA THR A 213 4.21 13.40 -4.92
C THR A 213 2.78 13.26 -5.44
N GLY A 214 2.45 12.06 -5.95
CA GLY A 214 1.20 11.76 -6.66
C GLY A 214 1.18 12.11 -8.15
N ALA A 215 2.08 12.99 -8.62
CA ALA A 215 2.18 13.31 -10.04
C ALA A 215 2.78 12.15 -10.84
N LEU A 216 2.44 12.06 -12.13
CA LEU A 216 3.09 11.12 -13.03
C LEU A 216 4.47 11.64 -13.41
N LEU A 217 5.51 10.83 -13.22
CA LEU A 217 6.84 11.12 -13.72
C LEU A 217 6.83 10.97 -15.24
N ARG A 218 7.21 12.02 -15.96
CA ARG A 218 7.24 12.03 -17.43
C ARG A 218 8.68 12.01 -17.92
N LEU A 219 9.14 10.82 -18.25
CA LEU A 219 10.43 10.57 -18.90
C LEU A 219 10.20 9.64 -20.10
N ASP A 220 10.91 9.91 -21.20
CA ASP A 220 10.85 9.08 -22.40
C ASP A 220 11.28 7.64 -22.06
N GLY A 221 10.50 6.64 -22.49
CA GLY A 221 10.80 5.22 -22.25
C GLY A 221 10.48 4.70 -20.85
N LEU A 222 9.96 5.52 -19.93
CA LEU A 222 9.67 5.09 -18.56
C LEU A 222 8.53 4.08 -18.48
N ALA A 223 7.49 4.26 -19.28
CA ALA A 223 6.34 3.36 -19.26
C ALA A 223 6.73 1.93 -19.68
N GLU A 224 7.60 1.82 -20.68
CA GLU A 224 8.18 0.59 -21.19
C GLU A 224 9.14 -0.03 -20.17
N ALA A 225 9.99 0.79 -19.54
CA ALA A 225 10.91 0.33 -18.49
C ALA A 225 10.18 -0.21 -17.25
N LEU A 226 8.98 0.31 -16.94
CA LEU A 226 8.15 -0.16 -15.83
C LEU A 226 7.20 -1.32 -16.20
N ALA A 227 7.05 -1.66 -17.48
CA ALA A 227 6.14 -2.73 -17.90
C ALA A 227 6.47 -4.09 -17.24
N PRO A 228 7.75 -4.52 -17.14
CA PRO A 228 8.09 -5.74 -16.42
C PRO A 228 7.68 -5.71 -14.94
N LEU A 229 7.80 -4.55 -14.28
CA LEU A 229 7.41 -4.41 -12.87
C LEU A 229 5.91 -4.59 -12.68
N ARG A 230 5.08 -4.03 -13.58
CA ARG A 230 3.62 -4.22 -13.59
C ARG A 230 3.23 -5.68 -13.81
N GLU A 231 3.94 -6.38 -14.69
CA GLU A 231 3.70 -7.79 -14.97
C GLU A 231 4.19 -8.70 -13.85
N ALA A 232 5.30 -8.35 -13.21
CA ALA A 232 5.91 -9.13 -12.14
C ALA A 232 5.18 -8.98 -10.80
N GLU A 233 4.46 -7.88 -10.58
CA GLU A 233 3.55 -7.70 -9.43
C GLU A 233 2.52 -8.84 -9.34
N ALA A 234 2.03 -9.34 -10.49
CA ALA A 234 1.13 -10.49 -10.55
C ALA A 234 1.80 -11.85 -10.30
N ALA A 235 3.14 -11.91 -10.23
CA ALA A 235 3.91 -13.14 -10.11
C ALA A 235 4.89 -13.15 -8.92
N GLY A 236 4.97 -12.07 -8.13
CA GLY A 236 5.89 -11.94 -7.00
C GLY A 236 7.37 -12.05 -7.39
N ARG A 237 7.76 -11.55 -8.56
CA ARG A 237 9.13 -11.65 -9.09
C ARG A 237 9.86 -10.31 -9.02
N VAL A 238 11.15 -10.35 -8.67
CA VAL A 238 12.05 -9.21 -8.83
C VAL A 238 12.34 -9.01 -10.32
N THR A 239 12.38 -7.75 -10.76
CA THR A 239 12.72 -7.38 -12.14
C THR A 239 14.13 -6.80 -12.22
N ASP A 240 14.76 -6.92 -13.39
CA ASP A 240 16.08 -6.34 -13.62
C ASP A 240 16.00 -4.83 -13.82
N ALA A 241 17.11 -4.13 -13.55
CA ALA A 241 17.20 -2.71 -13.83
C ALA A 241 17.13 -2.42 -15.35
N ALA A 242 16.46 -1.34 -15.71
CA ALA A 242 16.27 -0.90 -17.10
C ALA A 242 16.91 0.48 -17.33
N ARG A 243 17.47 0.70 -18.52
CA ARG A 243 18.04 2.01 -18.91
C ARG A 243 17.01 2.82 -19.66
N LEU A 244 16.92 4.11 -19.33
CA LEU A 244 16.09 5.07 -20.05
C LEU A 244 16.88 5.64 -21.25
N PRO A 245 16.20 5.95 -22.37
CA PRO A 245 16.80 6.65 -23.52
C PRO A 245 17.55 7.93 -23.14
N GLY A 246 17.06 8.66 -22.13
CA GLY A 246 17.68 9.91 -21.63
C GLY A 246 18.91 9.73 -20.75
N GLY A 247 19.42 8.50 -20.57
CA GLY A 247 20.62 8.20 -19.77
C GLY A 247 20.33 7.80 -18.31
N GLY A 248 19.10 7.99 -17.83
CA GLY A 248 18.66 7.54 -16.52
C GLY A 248 18.52 6.01 -16.40
N THR A 249 18.30 5.53 -15.19
CA THR A 249 18.12 4.10 -14.87
C THR A 249 16.91 3.91 -13.97
N VAL A 250 16.11 2.88 -14.25
CA VAL A 250 15.01 2.40 -13.42
C VAL A 250 15.49 1.15 -12.70
N VAL A 251 15.52 1.19 -11.37
CA VAL A 251 15.97 0.11 -10.50
C VAL A 251 14.81 -0.34 -9.62
N PRO A 252 14.30 -1.57 -9.78
CA PRO A 252 13.24 -2.10 -8.93
C PRO A 252 13.65 -2.14 -7.45
N CYS A 253 12.73 -1.75 -6.57
CA CYS A 253 12.94 -1.78 -5.13
C CYS A 253 12.47 -3.14 -4.57
N GLY A 254 13.25 -4.20 -4.79
CA GLY A 254 12.85 -5.54 -4.35
C GLY A 254 11.57 -6.02 -5.05
N ASP A 255 10.65 -6.63 -4.30
CA ASP A 255 9.33 -7.08 -4.77
C ASP A 255 8.19 -6.09 -4.40
N THR A 256 8.53 -4.84 -4.09
CA THR A 256 7.60 -3.84 -3.51
C THR A 256 6.63 -3.17 -4.48
N SER A 257 6.65 -3.56 -5.77
CA SER A 257 5.99 -2.82 -6.87
C SER A 257 6.44 -1.36 -7.03
N LEU A 258 7.51 -0.96 -6.36
CA LEU A 258 8.16 0.35 -6.49
C LEU A 258 9.44 0.24 -7.31
N ALA A 259 9.81 1.35 -7.96
CA ALA A 259 11.10 1.50 -8.62
C ALA A 259 11.74 2.83 -8.26
N LEU A 260 13.07 2.82 -8.13
CA LEU A 260 13.91 3.99 -8.04
C LEU A 260 14.32 4.42 -9.46
N VAL A 261 13.99 5.64 -9.83
CA VAL A 261 14.48 6.30 -11.04
C VAL A 261 15.66 7.20 -10.66
N VAL A 262 16.81 6.97 -11.30
CA VAL A 262 18.04 7.73 -11.12
C VAL A 262 18.43 8.41 -12.43
N GLU A 263 18.72 9.71 -12.37
CA GLU A 263 19.17 10.56 -13.48
C GLU A 263 20.51 11.22 -13.18
#